data_AF-A0A0C3L5Z4-F1
#
_entry.id   AF-A0A0C3L5Z4-F1
#
_cell.length_a   1.000
_cell.length_b   1.000
_cell.length_c   1.000
_cell.angle_alpha   90.00
_cell.angle_beta   90.00
_cell.angle_gamma   90.00
#
_symmetry.space_group_name_H-M   'P 1'
#
loop_
_entity.id
_entity.type
_entity.pdbx_description
1 polymer ?
#
loop_
_entity_poly.entity_id
_entity_poly.type
_entity_poly.pdbx_seq_one_letter_code
_entity_poly.pdbx_strand_id
1 'polypeptide(L)' 'PSRLCPFCDEPLPQKISTRLKTLIESLVERSKAAPRPGNPLGRDAPLALSINVCAAHRAEAQTIPQGLKKGWPRTIDF' A
#
# COMPACT_ATOMS: atom_id res chain seq x y z
N PRO A 1 -4.36 -7.62 -13.46
CA PRO A 1 -5.30 -6.91 -12.55
C PRO A 1 -4.73 -6.52 -11.17
N SER A 2 -3.64 -7.16 -10.69
CA SER A 2 -3.11 -7.01 -9.31
C SER A 2 -2.20 -5.78 -9.03
N ARG A 3 -2.25 -4.73 -9.87
CA ARG A 3 -1.33 -3.58 -9.74
C ARG A 3 -1.93 -2.37 -9.02
N LEU A 4 -3.22 -2.37 -8.73
CA LEU A 4 -3.89 -1.28 -8.02
C LEU A 4 -4.12 -1.66 -6.56
N CYS A 5 -4.04 -0.67 -5.68
CA CYS A 5 -4.41 -0.81 -4.29
C CYS A 5 -5.92 -1.10 -4.21
N PRO A 6 -6.34 -2.17 -3.50
CA PRO A 6 -7.76 -2.50 -3.34
C PRO A 6 -8.59 -1.38 -2.70
N PHE A 7 -7.97 -0.46 -1.97
CA PHE A 7 -8.66 0.52 -1.13
C PHE A 7 -8.70 1.95 -1.71
N CYS A 8 -7.68 2.37 -2.47
CA CYS A 8 -7.58 3.75 -2.99
C CYS A 8 -7.42 3.85 -4.51
N ASP A 9 -7.38 2.72 -5.23
CA ASP A 9 -7.23 2.64 -6.70
C ASP A 9 -5.91 3.16 -7.27
N GLU A 10 -4.98 3.65 -6.45
CA GLU A 10 -3.64 4.01 -6.88
C GLU A 10 -2.76 2.78 -7.15
N PRO A 11 -1.75 2.87 -8.03
CA PRO A 11 -0.81 1.78 -8.26
C PRO A 11 -0.04 1.38 -6.99
N LEU A 12 0.09 0.07 -6.75
CA LEU A 12 1.00 -0.50 -5.76
C LEU A 12 2.46 -0.38 -6.25
N PRO A 13 3.44 -0.36 -5.33
CA PRO A 13 4.85 -0.36 -5.71
C PRO A 13 5.22 -1.63 -6.48
N GLN A 14 6.20 -1.53 -7.38
CA GLN A 14 6.69 -2.69 -8.14
C GLN A 14 7.30 -3.77 -7.23
N LYS A 15 7.94 -3.36 -6.13
CA LYS A 15 8.47 -4.24 -5.10
C LYS A 15 7.74 -3.95 -3.80
N ILE A 16 6.90 -4.89 -3.37
CA ILE A 16 6.13 -4.83 -2.13
C ILE A 16 6.96 -5.47 -1.03
N SER A 17 7.17 -4.78 0.09
CA SER A 17 7.82 -5.38 1.26
C SER A 17 6.94 -6.47 1.90
N THR A 18 7.55 -7.42 2.61
CA THR A 18 6.81 -8.42 3.38
C THR A 18 5.81 -7.77 4.34
N ARG A 19 6.19 -6.65 4.98
CA ARG A 19 5.33 -5.90 5.89
C ARG A 19 4.09 -5.35 5.19
N LEU A 20 4.27 -4.69 4.04
CA LEU A 20 3.15 -4.13 3.28
C LEU A 20 2.23 -5.23 2.76
N LYS A 21 2.81 -6.35 2.30
CA LYS A 21 2.03 -7.53 1.88
C LYS A 21 1.12 -8.03 3.01
N THR A 22 1.67 -8.24 4.21
CA THR A 22 0.90 -8.68 5.38
C THR A 22 -0.18 -7.69 5.79
N LEU A 23 0.08 -6.38 5.71
CA LEU A 23 -0.92 -5.35 5.99
C LEU A 23 -2.09 -5.39 5.00
N ILE A 24 -1.79 -5.54 3.71
CA ILE A 24 -2.82 -5.66 2.68
C ILE A 24 -3.65 -6.92 2.91
N GLU A 25 -3.01 -8.08 3.09
CA GLU A 25 -3.69 -9.37 3.30
C GLU A 25 -4.61 -9.33 4.53
N SER A 26 -4.09 -8.85 5.67
CA SER A 26 -4.86 -8.67 6.91
C SER A 26 -6.11 -7.79 6.72
N LEU A 27 -5.98 -6.68 5.98
CA LEU A 27 -7.12 -5.79 5.75
C LEU A 27 -8.08 -6.36 4.70
N VAL A 28 -7.58 -7.12 3.71
CA VAL A 28 -8.41 -7.83 2.72
C VAL A 28 -9.35 -8.80 3.42
N GLU A 29 -8.87 -9.56 4.41
CA GLU A 29 -9.68 -10.50 5.19
C GLU A 29 -10.84 -9.84 5.95
N ARG A 30 -10.66 -8.58 6.38
CA ARG A 30 -11.62 -7.83 7.21
C ARG A 30 -12.51 -6.87 6.42
N SER A 31 -12.29 -6.76 5.12
CA SER A 31 -12.98 -5.83 4.23
C SER A 31 -14.04 -6.54 3.39
N LYS A 32 -14.88 -5.76 2.71
CA LYS A 32 -15.93 -6.27 1.82
C LYS A 32 -15.53 -6.04 0.37
N ALA A 33 -15.90 -6.96 -0.52
CA ALA A 33 -15.71 -6.77 -1.95
C ALA A 33 -16.55 -5.56 -2.42
N ALA A 34 -15.92 -4.63 -3.12
CA ALA A 34 -16.53 -3.43 -3.66
C ALA A 34 -15.88 -3.11 -5.02
N PRO A 35 -16.10 -3.98 -6.04
CA PRO A 35 -15.47 -3.84 -7.35
C PRO A 35 -15.86 -2.52 -8.00
N ARG A 36 -14.90 -1.89 -8.70
CA ARG A 36 -15.07 -0.63 -9.42
C ARG A 36 -14.67 -0.81 -10.89
N PRO A 37 -15.19 -0.02 -11.84
CA PRO A 37 -14.86 -0.18 -13.27
C PRO A 37 -13.35 -0.20 -13.56
N GLY A 38 -12.57 0.63 -12.87
CA GLY A 38 -11.10 0.66 -13.00
C GLY A 38 -10.35 -0.29 -12.07
N ASN A 39 -11.02 -0.85 -11.06
CA ASN A 39 -10.43 -1.76 -10.08
C ASN A 39 -11.42 -2.87 -9.71
N PRO A 40 -11.47 -3.97 -10.49
CA PRO A 40 -12.35 -5.10 -10.20
C PRO A 40 -12.02 -5.80 -8.87
N LEU A 41 -10.83 -5.57 -8.31
CA LEU A 41 -10.41 -6.07 -7.01
C LEU A 41 -10.61 -5.04 -5.89
N GLY A 42 -11.37 -3.99 -6.16
CA GLY A 42 -11.72 -2.96 -5.19
C GLY A 42 -12.40 -3.54 -3.96
N ARG A 43 -12.07 -2.99 -2.79
CA ARG A 43 -12.62 -3.38 -1.49
C ARG A 43 -12.99 -2.16 -0.69
N ASP A 44 -13.99 -2.34 0.16
CA ASP A 44 -14.44 -1.33 1.13
C ASP A 44 -14.02 -1.76 2.54
N ALA A 45 -13.43 -0.82 3.27
CA ALA A 45 -12.86 -1.02 4.59
C ALA A 45 -12.93 0.28 5.40
N PRO A 46 -13.01 0.22 6.75
CA PRO A 46 -12.97 1.41 7.58
C PRO A 46 -11.77 2.30 7.26
N LEU A 47 -12.00 3.61 7.09
CA LEU A 47 -10.98 4.60 6.72
C LEU A 47 -9.74 4.53 7.63
N ALA A 48 -9.97 4.39 8.94
CA ALA A 48 -8.90 4.30 9.94
C ALA A 48 -7.93 3.12 9.68
N LEU A 49 -8.39 2.06 9.03
CA LEU A 49 -7.56 0.90 8.69
C LEU A 49 -6.95 1.02 7.30
N SER A 50 -7.76 1.45 6.30
CA SER A 50 -7.28 1.58 4.92
C SER A 50 -6.24 2.67 4.76
N ILE A 51 -6.30 3.77 5.54
CA ILE A 51 -5.33 4.86 5.47
C ILE A 51 -3.90 4.40 5.78
N ASN A 52 -3.73 3.43 6.68
CA ASN A 52 -2.42 2.89 7.04
C ASN A 52 -1.81 2.08 5.88
N VAL A 53 -2.62 1.27 5.21
CA VAL A 53 -2.20 0.56 3.98
C VAL A 53 -1.84 1.57 2.90
N CYS A 54 -2.68 2.59 2.71
CA CYS A 54 -2.49 3.64 1.71
C CYS A 54 -1.20 4.43 1.93
N ALA A 55 -0.92 4.84 3.17
CA ALA A 55 0.31 5.55 3.50
C ALA A 55 1.55 4.67 3.26
N ALA A 56 1.49 3.39 3.65
CA ALA A 56 2.61 2.46 3.50
C ALA A 56 2.95 2.19 2.04
N HIS A 57 1.97 1.90 1.17
CA HIS A 57 2.28 1.62 -0.24
C HIS A 57 2.80 2.85 -0.99
N ARG A 58 2.30 4.06 -0.66
CA ARG A 58 2.84 5.31 -1.24
C ARG A 58 4.28 5.56 -0.78
N ALA A 59 4.57 5.29 0.49
CA ALA A 59 5.93 5.40 1.01
C ALA A 59 6.90 4.44 0.29
N GLU A 60 6.50 3.19 0.08
CA GLU A 60 7.31 2.21 -0.65
C GLU A 60 7.44 2.53 -2.15
N ALA A 61 6.40 3.10 -2.77
CA ALA A 61 6.41 3.44 -4.18
C ALA A 61 7.21 4.71 -4.49
N GLN A 62 7.18 5.71 -3.60
CA GLN A 62 7.68 7.05 -3.89
C GLN A 62 8.73 7.52 -2.89
N THR A 63 8.36 7.59 -1.60
CA THR A 63 9.19 8.24 -0.58
C THR A 63 10.51 7.50 -0.32
N ILE A 64 10.47 6.17 -0.13
CA ILE A 64 11.66 5.37 0.15
C ILE A 64 12.62 5.39 -1.04
N PRO A 65 12.20 5.12 -2.30
CA PRO A 65 13.08 5.24 -3.46
C PRO A 65 13.69 6.64 -3.61
N GLN A 66 12.92 7.70 -3.35
CA GLN A 66 13.44 9.07 -3.39
C GLN A 66 14.48 9.34 -2.29
N GLY A 67 14.21 8.90 -1.05
CA GLY A 67 15.15 9.02 0.06
C GLY A 67 16.46 8.28 -0.21
N LEU A 68 16.38 7.06 -0.76
CA LEU A 68 17.56 6.29 -1.17
C LEU A 68 18.40 7.02 -2.23
N LYS A 69 17.75 7.66 -3.22
CA LYS A 69 18.45 8.49 -4.23
C LYS A 69 19.11 9.73 -3.63
N LYS A 70 18.54 10.26 -2.54
CA LYS A 70 19.07 11.42 -1.80
C LYS A 70 20.12 11.05 -0.74
N GLY A 71 20.47 9.78 -0.60
CA GLY A 71 21.44 9.32 0.40
C GLY A 71 20.90 9.31 1.83
N TRP A 72 19.57 9.23 2.03
CA TRP A 72 18.99 9.12 3.36
C TRP A 72 19.46 7.84 4.07
N PRO A 73 19.71 7.90 5.38
CA PRO A 73 20.14 6.73 6.14
C PRO A 73 19.07 5.64 6.11
N ARG A 74 19.48 4.39 5.90
CA ARG A 74 18.60 3.21 5.98
C ARG A 74 18.37 2.77 7.42
N THR A 75 19.32 3.11 8.29
CA THR A 75 19.31 2.82 9.71
C THR A 75 19.57 4.13 10.42
N ILE A 76 18.70 4.48 11.36
CA ILE A 76 18.88 5.64 12.22
C ILE A 76 19.62 5.14 13.46
N ASP A 77 20.79 5.70 13.73
CA ASP A 77 21.57 5.49 14.95
C ASP A 77 21.38 6.76 15.80
N PHE A 78 20.75 6.62 16.97
CA PHE A 78 20.38 7.73 17.86
C PHE A 78 21.40 7.89 18.99
#